data_AF-A0A9D9M5Z2-F1
#
_entry.id   AF-A0A9D9M5Z2-F1
#
_cell.length_a   1.000
_cell.length_b   1.000
_cell.length_c   1.000
_cell.angle_alpha   90.00
_cell.angle_beta   90.00
_cell.angle_gamma   90.00
#
_symmetry.space_group_name_H-M   'P 1'
#
loop_
_entity.id
_entity.type
_entity.pdbx_description
1 polymer ?
#
loop_
_entity_poly.entity_id
_entity_poly.type
_entity_poly.pdbx_seq_one_letter_code
_entity_poly.pdbx_strand_id
1 'polypeptide(L)'
;MSYNIMSSKAEDFINEEEILETLEYAEAHKNDKALIESILNKAAECNGLNHRDAAVLLCCDIPEMNKKIEDLAKEIKLKFYGNRIVLFAPLYLSNYCINGCTYCPYHGTNKHIPRKKLTQDEIRREVIALQDMGHKRLAIESGEDPKNNPLEYILESINTIYSIKHKNGAIRRVNVNIAATTVEEYTKLKNAGIGTYILFQETYNKKRYEQLHPTGPKSNYAYHTEAMDRAMDGGIDDVGCGVLYGLGTYKYEFVGQLMHAEHLEAAKGCGPHTISVPRLRAADGIDPNAFPDGIDDETFAKIVACIRIAVPYTGMIVSTRESQKSRERVLALGVSQISGGSRTSVGGYCEEERPEDTTQFDVSDRRTLDEVLKWLMEMNYVPSFCTACYRAGRTGDRFMSLVKSGQIANCCHPNALMTLKEYLEDYASPETKKVGNALIQKELLTIPNPLVRSRCEQYLKEEVNGKRDFRF
;
A
#
# COMPACT_ATOMS: atom_id res chain seq x y z
N MET A 1 -29.90 12.24 1.01
CA MET A 1 -30.06 10.87 0.48
C MET A 1 -29.69 9.93 1.62
N SER A 2 -30.41 8.82 1.82
CA SER A 2 -30.07 7.88 2.91
C SER A 2 -28.77 7.16 2.60
N TYR A 3 -27.87 7.02 3.58
CA TYR A 3 -26.69 6.16 3.48
C TYR A 3 -27.10 4.74 3.04
N ASN A 4 -26.40 4.20 2.06
CA ASN A 4 -26.58 2.84 1.56
C ASN A 4 -25.23 2.24 1.15
N ILE A 5 -24.69 1.40 2.03
CA ILE A 5 -23.46 0.63 1.85
C ILE A 5 -23.44 -0.26 0.60
N MET A 6 -24.59 -0.66 0.05
CA MET A 6 -24.68 -1.53 -1.14
C MET A 6 -24.91 -0.76 -2.44
N SER A 7 -25.06 0.57 -2.38
CA SER A 7 -25.35 1.37 -3.57
C SER A 7 -24.15 1.40 -4.51
N SER A 8 -24.39 1.44 -5.81
CA SER A 8 -23.34 1.65 -6.81
C SER A 8 -23.09 3.14 -7.10
N LYS A 9 -23.67 4.06 -6.31
CA LYS A 9 -23.53 5.51 -6.48
C LYS A 9 -22.66 6.07 -5.36
N ALA A 10 -21.61 6.81 -5.73
CA ALA A 10 -20.61 7.35 -4.79
C ALA A 10 -21.22 8.03 -3.55
N GLU A 11 -22.20 8.90 -3.74
CA GLU A 11 -22.78 9.73 -2.68
C GLU A 11 -23.72 8.96 -1.73
N ASP A 12 -24.11 7.74 -2.11
CA ASP A 12 -24.93 6.88 -1.27
C ASP A 12 -24.07 6.09 -0.29
N PHE A 13 -22.91 5.58 -0.72
CA PHE A 13 -22.00 4.80 0.13
C PHE A 13 -20.86 5.62 0.76
N ILE A 14 -20.54 6.80 0.23
CA ILE A 14 -19.78 7.87 0.90
C ILE A 14 -20.73 9.04 1.15
N ASN A 15 -21.62 8.83 2.12
CA ASN A 15 -22.67 9.78 2.44
C ASN A 15 -22.18 10.83 3.43
N GLU A 16 -22.29 12.12 3.07
CA GLU A 16 -21.78 13.23 3.90
C GLU A 16 -22.51 13.33 5.25
N GLU A 17 -23.83 13.14 5.27
CA GLU A 17 -24.64 13.21 6.49
C GLU A 17 -24.23 12.11 7.47
N GLU A 18 -24.07 10.87 7.00
CA GLU A 18 -23.56 9.75 7.80
C GLU A 18 -22.16 10.01 8.38
N ILE A 19 -21.25 10.60 7.59
CA ILE A 19 -19.91 10.96 8.07
C ILE A 19 -20.01 12.01 9.17
N LEU A 20 -20.81 13.07 8.98
CA LEU A 20 -20.95 14.14 9.96
C LEU A 20 -21.59 13.63 11.26
N GLU A 21 -22.66 12.84 11.17
CA GLU A 21 -23.28 12.18 12.33
C GLU A 21 -22.29 11.27 13.06
N THR A 22 -21.47 10.52 12.32
CA THR A 22 -20.42 9.67 12.87
C THR A 22 -19.39 10.49 13.65
N LEU A 23 -18.96 11.63 13.11
CA LEU A 23 -18.00 12.51 13.75
C LEU A 23 -18.58 13.18 15.00
N GLU A 24 -19.83 13.62 14.96
CA GLU A 24 -20.54 14.15 16.12
C GLU A 24 -20.67 13.10 17.22
N TYR A 25 -21.05 11.87 16.86
CA TYR A 25 -21.13 10.75 17.79
C TYR A 25 -19.77 10.44 18.42
N ALA A 26 -18.71 10.37 17.61
CA ALA A 26 -17.35 10.09 18.08
C ALA A 26 -16.83 11.20 19.01
N GLU A 27 -17.11 12.47 18.70
CA GLU A 27 -16.72 13.60 19.54
C GLU A 27 -17.46 13.61 20.89
N ALA A 28 -18.77 13.28 20.89
CA ALA A 28 -19.55 13.17 22.12
C ALA A 28 -19.06 12.04 23.05
N HIS A 29 -18.49 10.97 22.48
CA HIS A 29 -18.05 9.79 23.24
C HIS A 29 -16.53 9.65 23.38
N LYS A 30 -15.74 10.66 22.99
CA LYS A 30 -14.27 10.60 23.03
C LYS A 30 -13.66 10.39 24.43
N ASN A 31 -14.45 10.63 25.47
CA ASN A 31 -14.10 10.42 26.87
C ASN A 31 -14.97 9.36 27.57
N ASP A 32 -15.79 8.61 26.82
CA ASP A 32 -16.58 7.50 27.36
C ASP A 32 -15.72 6.24 27.45
N LYS A 33 -15.03 6.09 28.59
CA LYS A 33 -14.15 4.95 28.86
C LYS A 33 -14.86 3.60 28.69
N ALA A 34 -16.12 3.50 29.13
CA ALA A 34 -16.86 2.23 29.10
C ALA A 34 -17.20 1.83 27.66
N LEU A 35 -17.65 2.79 26.84
CA LEU A 35 -17.90 2.54 25.42
C LEU A 35 -16.60 2.19 24.68
N ILE A 36 -15.53 2.95 24.90
CA ILE A 36 -14.23 2.70 24.25
C ILE A 36 -13.71 1.31 24.60
N GLU A 37 -13.80 0.89 25.87
CA GLU A 37 -13.41 -0.45 26.30
C GLU A 37 -14.27 -1.54 25.65
N SER A 38 -15.59 -1.31 25.52
CA SER A 38 -16.48 -2.20 24.78
C SER A 38 -16.09 -2.34 23.31
N ILE A 39 -15.76 -1.23 22.63
CA ILE A 39 -15.32 -1.23 21.23
C ILE A 39 -14.00 -2.00 21.08
N LEU A 40 -13.04 -1.80 21.98
CA LEU A 40 -11.77 -2.53 21.97
C LEU A 40 -11.97 -4.03 22.18
N ASN A 41 -12.87 -4.44 23.08
CA ASN A 41 -13.21 -5.85 23.29
C ASN A 41 -13.82 -6.48 22.04
N LYS A 42 -14.76 -5.78 21.39
CA LYS A 42 -15.32 -6.20 20.09
C LYS A 42 -14.24 -6.36 19.04
N ALA A 43 -13.31 -5.40 18.95
CA ALA A 43 -12.25 -5.42 17.96
C ALA A 43 -11.21 -6.52 18.17
N ALA A 44 -10.97 -6.94 19.41
CA ALA A 44 -10.06 -8.05 19.75
C ALA A 44 -10.48 -9.39 19.13
N GLU A 45 -11.77 -9.55 18.78
CA GLU A 45 -12.26 -10.72 18.05
C GLU A 45 -11.75 -10.78 16.60
N CYS A 46 -11.22 -9.67 16.06
CA CYS A 46 -10.69 -9.56 14.70
C CYS A 46 -11.74 -9.79 13.60
N ASN A 47 -13.01 -9.47 13.88
CA ASN A 47 -14.11 -9.53 12.92
C ASN A 47 -14.30 -8.23 12.12
N GLY A 48 -13.42 -7.24 12.33
CA GLY A 48 -13.53 -5.88 11.80
C GLY A 48 -14.34 -4.96 12.72
N LEU A 49 -14.17 -3.64 12.53
CA LEU A 49 -15.00 -2.61 13.14
C LEU A 49 -15.65 -1.78 12.05
N ASN A 50 -16.88 -1.32 12.32
CA ASN A 50 -17.51 -0.34 11.46
C ASN A 50 -16.89 1.06 11.65
N HIS A 51 -17.18 1.96 10.71
CA HIS A 51 -16.67 3.31 10.65
C HIS A 51 -17.07 4.14 11.88
N ARG A 52 -18.27 3.94 12.44
CA ARG A 52 -18.73 4.64 13.66
C ARG A 52 -17.89 4.27 14.90
N ASP A 53 -17.73 2.97 15.17
CA ASP A 53 -16.92 2.48 16.29
C ASP A 53 -15.45 2.89 16.13
N ALA A 54 -14.91 2.75 14.92
CA ALA A 54 -13.53 3.13 14.63
C ALA A 54 -13.30 4.64 14.80
N ALA A 55 -14.28 5.49 14.47
CA ALA A 55 -14.21 6.93 14.69
C ALA A 55 -14.12 7.29 16.17
N VAL A 56 -14.84 6.58 17.05
CA VAL A 56 -14.73 6.76 18.51
C VAL A 56 -13.30 6.47 18.98
N LEU A 57 -12.67 5.39 18.50
CA LEU A 57 -11.27 5.08 18.82
C LEU A 57 -10.32 6.18 18.32
N LEU A 58 -10.54 6.68 17.10
CA LEU A 58 -9.73 7.76 16.54
C LEU A 58 -9.87 9.06 17.36
N CYS A 59 -11.08 9.39 17.82
CA CYS A 59 -11.34 10.60 18.59
C CYS A 59 -10.95 10.48 20.08
N CYS A 60 -10.70 9.27 20.61
CA CYS A 60 -10.41 9.04 22.02
C CYS A 60 -9.30 9.95 22.58
N ASP A 61 -9.60 10.76 23.60
CA ASP A 61 -8.64 11.66 24.26
C ASP A 61 -8.03 11.05 25.54
N ILE A 62 -8.52 9.89 25.99
CA ILE A 62 -8.08 9.24 27.22
C ILE A 62 -6.71 8.55 27.00
N PRO A 63 -5.62 8.97 27.69
CA PRO A 63 -4.28 8.43 27.43
C PRO A 63 -4.15 6.92 27.66
N GLU A 64 -4.74 6.39 28.73
CA GLU A 64 -4.73 4.95 29.00
C GLU A 64 -5.48 4.13 27.93
N MET A 65 -6.54 4.68 27.33
CA MET A 65 -7.26 3.99 26.25
C MET A 65 -6.51 4.09 24.93
N ASN A 66 -5.86 5.22 24.64
CA ASN A 66 -4.95 5.34 23.49
C ASN A 66 -3.82 4.31 23.56
N LYS A 67 -3.30 4.05 24.76
CA LYS A 67 -2.32 2.98 24.97
C LYS A 67 -2.90 1.59 24.66
N LYS A 68 -4.13 1.30 25.10
CA LYS A 68 -4.82 0.05 24.74
C LYS A 68 -5.09 -0.08 23.23
N ILE A 69 -5.43 1.02 22.54
CA ILE A 69 -5.58 1.07 21.08
C ILE A 69 -4.26 0.68 20.41
N GLU A 70 -3.13 1.30 20.79
CA GLU A 70 -1.83 0.95 20.22
C GLU A 70 -1.44 -0.51 20.46
N ASP A 71 -1.69 -1.03 21.66
CA ASP A 71 -1.30 -2.39 22.04
C ASP A 71 -2.17 -3.43 21.31
N LEU A 72 -3.47 -3.20 21.19
CA LEU A 72 -4.36 -4.03 20.38
C LEU A 72 -3.95 -4.03 18.90
N ALA A 73 -3.58 -2.87 18.34
CA ALA A 73 -3.14 -2.79 16.95
C ALA A 73 -1.86 -3.62 16.71
N LYS A 74 -0.90 -3.60 17.66
CA LYS A 74 0.31 -4.45 17.63
C LYS A 74 -0.05 -5.94 17.70
N GLU A 75 -0.97 -6.32 18.58
CA GLU A 75 -1.43 -7.70 18.73
C GLU A 75 -2.07 -8.22 17.44
N ILE A 76 -3.00 -7.45 16.85
CA ILE A 76 -3.65 -7.80 15.57
C ILE A 76 -2.61 -7.90 14.45
N LYS A 77 -1.67 -6.94 14.37
CA LYS A 77 -0.59 -7.00 13.40
C LYS A 77 0.22 -8.28 13.54
N LEU A 78 0.66 -8.62 14.76
CA LEU A 78 1.45 -9.83 15.02
C LEU A 78 0.66 -11.10 14.70
N LYS A 79 -0.62 -11.14 15.04
CA LYS A 79 -1.51 -12.28 14.79
C LYS A 79 -1.60 -12.64 13.31
N PHE A 80 -1.77 -11.66 12.43
CA PHE A 80 -1.98 -11.92 11.00
C PHE A 80 -0.72 -11.73 10.15
N TYR A 81 0.09 -10.70 10.41
CA TYR A 81 1.29 -10.39 9.61
C TYR A 81 2.59 -10.83 10.29
N GLY A 82 2.57 -11.11 11.58
CA GLY A 82 3.79 -11.35 12.35
C GLY A 82 4.76 -10.17 12.28
N ASN A 83 6.04 -10.50 12.28
CA ASN A 83 7.13 -9.56 12.04
C ASN A 83 7.50 -9.45 10.54
N ARG A 84 6.66 -9.96 9.62
CA ARG A 84 6.96 -9.88 8.18
C ARG A 84 6.63 -8.50 7.63
N ILE A 85 7.51 -7.98 6.79
CA ILE A 85 7.30 -6.73 6.06
C ILE A 85 7.59 -6.97 4.58
N VAL A 86 6.59 -6.72 3.72
CA VAL A 86 6.74 -6.91 2.27
C VAL A 86 7.34 -5.67 1.62
N LEU A 87 8.32 -5.86 0.74
CA LEU A 87 9.03 -4.79 0.05
C LEU A 87 8.62 -4.70 -1.42
N PHE A 88 8.55 -3.46 -1.93
CA PHE A 88 8.35 -3.15 -3.33
C PHE A 88 9.06 -1.84 -3.70
N ALA A 89 9.05 -1.49 -4.99
CA ALA A 89 9.48 -0.17 -5.47
C ALA A 89 8.43 0.42 -6.42
N PRO A 90 8.17 1.74 -6.38
CA PRO A 90 7.40 2.41 -7.42
C PRO A 90 8.24 2.55 -8.70
N LEU A 91 7.63 2.39 -9.87
CA LEU A 91 8.26 2.65 -11.17
C LEU A 91 7.42 3.69 -11.92
N TYR A 92 7.94 4.91 -11.99
CA TYR A 92 7.30 6.03 -12.69
C TYR A 92 7.57 5.93 -14.19
N LEU A 93 6.53 5.62 -14.97
CA LEU A 93 6.64 5.45 -16.41
C LEU A 93 6.50 6.77 -17.16
N SER A 94 5.64 7.66 -16.68
CA SER A 94 5.33 8.92 -17.36
C SER A 94 4.76 9.95 -16.40
N ASN A 95 5.21 11.19 -16.54
CA ASN A 95 4.65 12.34 -15.82
C ASN A 95 3.77 13.24 -16.71
N TYR A 96 3.41 12.80 -17.92
CA TYR A 96 2.37 13.46 -18.72
C TYR A 96 1.04 13.36 -17.98
N CYS A 97 0.39 14.50 -17.72
CA CYS A 97 -0.87 14.55 -17.01
C CYS A 97 -1.67 15.78 -17.43
N ILE A 98 -2.96 15.60 -17.73
CA ILE A 98 -3.87 16.68 -18.15
C ILE A 98 -4.69 17.26 -16.99
N ASN A 99 -4.62 16.66 -15.80
CA ASN A 99 -5.39 17.10 -14.63
C ASN A 99 -4.80 18.33 -13.95
N GLY A 100 -5.65 19.12 -13.29
CA GLY A 100 -5.28 20.32 -12.55
C GLY A 100 -5.05 20.12 -11.04
N CYS A 101 -4.66 18.93 -10.58
CA CYS A 101 -4.55 18.62 -9.15
C CYS A 101 -3.65 19.62 -8.40
N THR A 102 -4.19 20.37 -7.45
CA THR A 102 -3.49 21.50 -6.81
C THR A 102 -2.37 21.11 -5.85
N TYR A 103 -2.21 19.81 -5.58
CA TYR A 103 -1.26 19.24 -4.63
C TYR A 103 -0.20 18.35 -5.31
N CYS A 104 -0.25 18.19 -6.64
CA CYS A 104 0.61 17.25 -7.36
C CYS A 104 1.45 18.00 -8.40
N PRO A 105 2.78 17.92 -8.36
CA PRO A 105 3.64 18.73 -9.23
C PRO A 105 3.50 18.37 -10.72
N TYR A 106 2.93 17.20 -11.04
CA TYR A 106 2.65 16.79 -12.42
C TYR A 106 1.39 17.44 -13.00
N HIS A 107 0.66 18.29 -12.28
CA HIS A 107 -0.55 18.92 -12.81
C HIS A 107 -0.29 19.65 -14.14
N GLY A 108 -1.28 19.68 -15.05
CA GLY A 108 -1.10 20.09 -16.45
C GLY A 108 -0.66 21.55 -16.64
N THR A 109 -0.91 22.41 -15.65
CA THR A 109 -0.47 23.81 -15.63
C THR A 109 0.97 24.00 -15.17
N ASN A 110 1.59 23.03 -14.49
CA ASN A 110 3.01 23.12 -14.12
C ASN A 110 3.88 22.96 -15.38
N LYS A 111 4.69 23.97 -15.67
CA LYS A 111 5.66 24.00 -16.79
C LYS A 111 7.12 24.02 -16.33
N HIS A 112 7.37 23.96 -15.02
CA HIS A 112 8.72 23.91 -14.45
C HIS A 112 9.32 22.51 -14.57
N ILE A 113 8.53 21.46 -14.36
CA ILE A 113 8.97 20.07 -14.53
C ILE A 113 8.93 19.64 -16.00
N PRO A 114 10.03 19.09 -16.57
CA PRO A 114 10.05 18.53 -17.90
C PRO A 114 9.12 17.31 -18.02
N ARG A 115 8.39 17.23 -19.14
CA ARG A 115 7.53 16.09 -19.43
C ARG A 115 8.33 14.95 -20.04
N LYS A 116 8.25 13.78 -19.43
CA LYS A 116 8.99 12.56 -19.79
C LYS A 116 8.06 11.36 -19.75
N LYS A 117 8.23 10.49 -20.75
CA LYS A 117 7.58 9.19 -20.88
C LYS A 117 8.66 8.19 -21.29
N LEU A 118 8.76 7.07 -20.59
CA LEU A 118 9.74 6.04 -20.91
C LEU A 118 9.32 5.26 -22.16
N THR A 119 10.28 5.03 -23.05
CA THR A 119 10.20 4.01 -24.10
C THR A 119 10.27 2.60 -23.49
N GLN A 120 9.86 1.58 -24.24
CA GLN A 120 9.96 0.18 -23.75
C GLN A 120 11.42 -0.25 -23.47
N ASP A 121 12.38 0.31 -24.20
CA ASP A 121 13.81 0.07 -23.95
C ASP A 121 14.30 0.77 -22.68
N GLU A 122 13.82 1.97 -22.37
CA GLU A 122 14.08 2.62 -21.09
C GLU A 122 13.45 1.84 -19.93
N ILE A 123 12.19 1.39 -20.08
CA ILE A 123 11.53 0.54 -19.09
C ILE A 123 12.35 -0.74 -18.87
N ARG A 124 12.90 -1.33 -19.93
CA ARG A 124 13.77 -2.50 -19.81
C ARG A 124 14.99 -2.23 -18.94
N ARG A 125 15.66 -1.10 -19.14
CA ARG A 125 16.83 -0.70 -18.33
C ARG A 125 16.44 -0.45 -16.87
N GLU A 126 15.34 0.26 -16.63
CA GLU A 126 14.83 0.52 -15.27
C GLU A 126 14.48 -0.77 -14.53
N VAL A 127 13.83 -1.72 -15.21
CA VAL A 127 13.49 -3.02 -14.62
C VAL A 127 14.74 -3.85 -14.34
N ILE A 128 15.75 -3.80 -15.22
CA ILE A 128 17.05 -4.45 -14.96
C ILE A 128 17.70 -3.83 -13.71
N ALA A 129 17.73 -2.51 -13.58
CA ALA A 129 18.27 -1.83 -12.40
C ALA A 129 17.53 -2.25 -11.11
N LEU A 130 16.19 -2.28 -11.15
CA LEU A 130 15.38 -2.77 -10.03
C LEU A 130 15.66 -4.24 -9.68
N GLN A 131 15.86 -5.10 -10.68
CA GLN A 131 16.21 -6.51 -10.48
C GLN A 131 17.62 -6.67 -9.90
N ASP A 132 18.58 -5.84 -10.32
CA ASP A 132 19.94 -5.79 -9.78
C ASP A 132 19.97 -5.28 -8.33
N MET A 133 19.03 -4.42 -7.95
CA MET A 133 18.82 -4.05 -6.55
C MET A 133 18.24 -5.20 -5.72
N GLY A 134 17.58 -6.18 -6.36
CA GLY A 134 16.95 -7.33 -5.71
C GLY A 134 15.42 -7.27 -5.59
N HIS A 135 14.76 -6.29 -6.21
CA HIS A 135 13.31 -6.21 -6.21
C HIS A 135 12.66 -7.34 -7.00
N LYS A 136 11.52 -7.82 -6.47
CA LYS A 136 10.65 -8.82 -7.13
C LYS A 136 9.20 -8.33 -7.27
N ARG A 137 8.91 -7.14 -6.75
CA ARG A 137 7.59 -6.50 -6.71
C ARG A 137 7.76 -5.03 -7.07
N LEU A 138 6.91 -4.53 -7.95
CA LEU A 138 6.86 -3.10 -8.24
C LEU A 138 5.42 -2.60 -8.35
N ALA A 139 5.26 -1.29 -8.26
CA ALA A 139 4.02 -0.58 -8.57
C ALA A 139 4.27 0.40 -9.70
N ILE A 140 3.56 0.26 -10.82
CA ILE A 140 3.59 1.23 -11.91
C ILE A 140 2.89 2.51 -11.45
N GLU A 141 3.52 3.65 -11.70
CA GLU A 141 2.96 4.98 -11.48
C GLU A 141 2.97 5.73 -12.82
N SER A 142 1.82 6.27 -13.26
CA SER A 142 1.74 7.06 -14.49
C SER A 142 0.68 8.15 -14.39
N GLY A 143 1.01 9.36 -14.87
CA GLY A 143 0.04 10.45 -15.00
C GLY A 143 -1.06 10.14 -16.02
N GLU A 144 -2.19 10.86 -15.91
CA GLU A 144 -3.35 10.69 -16.78
C GLU A 144 -3.26 11.59 -18.01
N ASP A 145 -2.99 11.01 -19.17
CA ASP A 145 -3.00 11.71 -20.44
C ASP A 145 -3.34 10.69 -21.53
N PRO A 146 -4.59 10.61 -22.03
CA PRO A 146 -4.99 9.59 -23.00
C PRO A 146 -4.21 9.63 -24.33
N LYS A 147 -3.58 10.77 -24.66
CA LYS A 147 -2.77 10.89 -25.87
C LYS A 147 -1.37 10.34 -25.66
N ASN A 148 -0.73 10.70 -24.55
CA ASN A 148 0.66 10.32 -24.28
C ASN A 148 0.76 8.98 -23.54
N ASN A 149 -0.18 8.69 -22.65
CA ASN A 149 -0.25 7.50 -21.81
C ASN A 149 -1.56 6.72 -22.05
N PRO A 150 -1.88 6.29 -23.29
CA PRO A 150 -3.03 5.44 -23.53
C PRO A 150 -2.88 4.11 -22.77
N LEU A 151 -3.98 3.43 -22.47
CA LEU A 151 -3.93 2.14 -21.77
C LEU A 151 -3.04 1.13 -22.50
N GLU A 152 -3.02 1.13 -23.84
CA GLU A 152 -2.19 0.24 -24.65
C GLU A 152 -0.70 0.37 -24.31
N TYR A 153 -0.23 1.59 -23.99
CA TYR A 153 1.14 1.79 -23.52
C TYR A 153 1.37 1.13 -22.15
N ILE A 154 0.43 1.27 -21.21
CA ILE A 154 0.52 0.64 -19.89
C ILE A 154 0.53 -0.89 -20.01
N LEU A 155 -0.33 -1.46 -20.87
CA LEU A 155 -0.38 -2.90 -21.14
C LEU A 155 0.92 -3.41 -21.77
N GLU A 156 1.47 -2.69 -22.75
CA GLU A 156 2.77 -3.00 -23.34
C GLU A 156 3.89 -2.94 -22.28
N SER A 157 3.87 -1.93 -21.41
CA SER A 157 4.83 -1.80 -20.30
C SER A 157 4.75 -2.96 -19.32
N ILE A 158 3.55 -3.41 -18.94
CA ILE A 158 3.37 -4.59 -18.08
C ILE A 158 3.99 -5.85 -18.72
N ASN A 159 3.73 -6.05 -20.02
CA ASN A 159 4.33 -7.16 -20.77
C ASN A 159 5.87 -7.06 -20.81
N THR A 160 6.40 -5.88 -21.10
CA THR A 160 7.84 -5.61 -21.06
C THR A 160 8.42 -5.96 -19.70
N ILE A 161 7.83 -5.47 -18.61
CA ILE A 161 8.29 -5.73 -17.23
C ILE A 161 8.33 -7.23 -16.91
N TYR A 162 7.26 -7.98 -17.21
CA TYR A 162 7.21 -9.41 -16.92
C TYR A 162 8.13 -10.25 -17.83
N SER A 163 8.44 -9.78 -19.04
CA SER A 163 9.33 -10.48 -19.97
C SER A 163 10.79 -10.50 -19.51
N ILE A 164 11.18 -9.59 -18.61
CA ILE A 164 12.58 -9.36 -18.26
C ILE A 164 13.00 -10.31 -17.15
N LYS A 165 14.03 -11.08 -17.44
CA LYS A 165 14.81 -11.85 -16.46
C LYS A 165 16.26 -11.44 -16.59
N HIS A 166 16.85 -10.93 -15.52
CA HIS A 166 18.24 -10.48 -15.49
C HIS A 166 18.98 -11.17 -14.35
N LYS A 167 20.01 -11.96 -14.67
CA LYS A 167 20.70 -12.86 -13.71
C LYS A 167 19.67 -13.75 -12.99
N ASN A 168 19.62 -13.70 -11.66
CA ASN A 168 18.62 -14.40 -10.83
C ASN A 168 17.36 -13.54 -10.55
N GLY A 169 17.31 -12.32 -11.10
CA GLY A 169 16.23 -11.36 -10.92
C GLY A 169 15.02 -11.62 -11.82
N ALA A 170 13.85 -11.34 -11.26
CA ALA A 170 12.58 -11.30 -11.98
C ALA A 170 11.56 -10.48 -11.18
N ILE A 171 10.82 -9.61 -11.86
CA ILE A 171 9.62 -9.01 -11.28
C ILE A 171 8.49 -10.04 -11.34
N ARG A 172 7.96 -10.39 -10.17
CA ARG A 172 6.99 -11.48 -9.99
C ARG A 172 5.57 -10.98 -9.67
N ARG A 173 5.39 -9.68 -9.44
CA ARG A 173 4.09 -9.01 -9.26
C ARG A 173 4.21 -7.52 -9.62
N VAL A 174 3.35 -7.07 -10.52
CA VAL A 174 3.21 -5.68 -10.93
C VAL A 174 1.88 -5.14 -10.42
N ASN A 175 1.91 -4.22 -9.46
CA ASN A 175 0.74 -3.43 -9.12
C ASN A 175 0.65 -2.23 -10.08
N VAL A 176 -0.53 -1.65 -10.25
CA VAL A 176 -0.75 -0.53 -11.19
C VAL A 176 -1.52 0.58 -10.49
N ASN A 177 -0.93 1.78 -10.49
CA ASN A 177 -1.54 3.02 -10.07
C ASN A 177 -1.64 3.97 -11.27
N ILE A 178 -2.83 3.98 -11.87
CA ILE A 178 -3.22 4.89 -12.96
C ILE A 178 -4.59 5.48 -12.62
N ALA A 179 -5.01 6.52 -13.33
CA ALA A 179 -6.30 7.16 -13.08
C ALA A 179 -7.51 6.23 -13.32
N ALA A 180 -8.63 6.61 -12.72
CA ALA A 180 -9.90 5.91 -12.85
C ALA A 180 -10.31 5.73 -14.32
N THR A 181 -10.68 4.50 -14.69
CA THR A 181 -11.09 4.18 -16.06
C THR A 181 -12.33 3.27 -16.11
N THR A 182 -12.66 2.71 -17.27
CA THR A 182 -13.85 1.91 -17.56
C THR A 182 -13.66 0.44 -17.21
N VAL A 183 -14.77 -0.28 -17.09
CA VAL A 183 -14.80 -1.73 -16.82
C VAL A 183 -14.02 -2.52 -17.89
N GLU A 184 -14.12 -2.13 -19.15
CA GLU A 184 -13.41 -2.75 -20.27
C GLU A 184 -11.90 -2.59 -20.14
N GLU A 185 -11.44 -1.41 -19.75
CA GLU A 185 -10.02 -1.13 -19.51
C GLU A 185 -9.47 -1.88 -18.29
N TYR A 186 -10.25 -1.98 -17.22
CA TYR A 186 -9.92 -2.82 -16.08
C TYR A 186 -9.87 -4.31 -16.44
N THR A 187 -10.78 -4.78 -17.31
CA THR A 187 -10.74 -6.15 -17.83
C THR A 187 -9.44 -6.42 -18.60
N LYS A 188 -9.00 -5.46 -19.43
CA LYS A 188 -7.70 -5.55 -20.11
C LYS A 188 -6.53 -5.61 -19.11
N LEU A 189 -6.56 -4.82 -18.04
CA LEU A 189 -5.55 -4.87 -16.97
C LEU A 189 -5.53 -6.21 -16.23
N LYS A 190 -6.70 -6.78 -15.89
CA LYS A 190 -6.81 -8.12 -15.30
C LYS A 190 -6.17 -9.17 -16.22
N ASN A 191 -6.47 -9.11 -17.52
CA ASN A 191 -5.92 -10.02 -18.52
C ASN A 191 -4.40 -9.86 -18.72
N ALA A 192 -3.86 -8.67 -18.48
CA ALA A 192 -2.42 -8.42 -18.47
C ALA A 192 -1.70 -8.96 -17.22
N GLY A 193 -2.44 -9.53 -16.25
CA GLY A 193 -1.84 -10.15 -15.06
C GLY A 193 -1.31 -9.12 -14.07
N ILE A 194 -2.05 -8.03 -13.81
CA ILE A 194 -1.70 -7.15 -12.69
C ILE A 194 -1.90 -7.86 -11.34
N GLY A 195 -1.16 -7.41 -10.33
CA GLY A 195 -1.30 -7.83 -8.94
C GLY A 195 -2.43 -7.10 -8.23
N THR A 196 -2.26 -5.81 -7.98
CA THR A 196 -3.27 -4.94 -7.36
C THR A 196 -3.47 -3.70 -8.21
N TYR A 197 -4.73 -3.33 -8.45
CA TYR A 197 -5.06 -1.99 -8.95
C TYR A 197 -5.15 -1.03 -7.78
N ILE A 198 -4.36 0.03 -7.81
CA ILE A 198 -4.27 1.03 -6.75
C ILE A 198 -4.85 2.33 -7.27
N LEU A 199 -5.73 2.93 -6.49
CA LEU A 199 -6.24 4.26 -6.76
C LEU A 199 -6.49 4.95 -5.42
N PHE A 200 -5.86 6.11 -5.23
CA PHE A 200 -6.14 6.94 -4.06
C PHE A 200 -7.36 7.77 -4.36
N GLN A 201 -8.32 7.76 -3.43
CA GLN A 201 -9.43 8.71 -3.46
C GLN A 201 -8.91 10.14 -3.28
N GLU A 202 -7.74 10.29 -2.66
CA GLU A 202 -7.11 11.55 -2.27
C GLU A 202 -7.85 12.22 -1.10
N THR A 203 -9.12 12.58 -1.32
CA THR A 203 -10.05 13.07 -0.29
C THR A 203 -11.48 12.58 -0.60
N TYR A 204 -12.15 12.05 0.41
CA TYR A 204 -13.55 11.65 0.39
C TYR A 204 -14.50 12.84 0.60
N ASN A 205 -14.00 14.00 1.03
CA ASN A 205 -14.84 15.19 1.11
C ASN A 205 -15.10 15.73 -0.30
N LYS A 206 -16.29 15.49 -0.85
CA LYS A 206 -16.66 15.87 -2.22
C LYS A 206 -16.35 17.34 -2.54
N LYS A 207 -16.77 18.27 -1.68
CA LYS A 207 -16.55 19.70 -1.89
C LYS A 207 -15.06 20.03 -1.99
N ARG A 208 -14.24 19.46 -1.10
CA ARG A 208 -12.77 19.63 -1.18
C ARG A 208 -12.18 18.93 -2.39
N TYR A 209 -12.67 17.75 -2.74
CA TYR A 209 -12.22 17.03 -3.93
C TYR A 209 -12.38 17.88 -5.18
N GLU A 210 -13.56 18.47 -5.40
CA GLU A 210 -13.83 19.34 -6.57
C GLU A 210 -12.93 20.59 -6.58
N GLN A 211 -12.63 21.16 -5.41
CA GLN A 211 -11.71 22.30 -5.27
C GLN A 211 -10.26 21.93 -5.59
N LEU A 212 -9.82 20.74 -5.18
CA LEU A 212 -8.45 20.25 -5.35
C LEU A 212 -8.21 19.65 -6.76
N HIS A 213 -9.28 19.33 -7.49
CA HIS A 213 -9.26 18.79 -8.84
C HIS A 213 -10.07 19.68 -9.81
N PRO A 214 -9.67 20.95 -10.02
CA PRO A 214 -10.48 21.93 -10.76
C PRO A 214 -10.66 21.60 -12.25
N THR A 215 -9.76 20.82 -12.85
CA THR A 215 -9.76 20.52 -14.29
C THR A 215 -9.25 19.11 -14.61
N GLY A 216 -9.63 18.61 -15.79
CA GLY A 216 -9.28 17.27 -16.29
C GLY A 216 -10.31 16.20 -15.88
N PRO A 217 -10.17 14.95 -16.38
CA PRO A 217 -11.12 13.88 -16.07
C PRO A 217 -11.24 13.57 -14.58
N LYS A 218 -10.15 13.75 -13.81
CA LYS A 218 -10.12 13.52 -12.37
C LYS A 218 -11.04 14.47 -11.59
N SER A 219 -11.56 15.55 -12.17
CA SER A 219 -12.50 16.47 -11.48
C SER A 219 -13.84 15.83 -11.10
N ASN A 220 -14.22 14.73 -11.77
CA ASN A 220 -15.47 14.04 -11.49
C ASN A 220 -15.34 13.13 -10.24
N TYR A 221 -15.78 13.65 -9.10
CA TYR A 221 -15.77 12.94 -7.82
C TYR A 221 -16.44 11.57 -7.88
N ALA A 222 -17.66 11.49 -8.44
CA ALA A 222 -18.42 10.24 -8.47
C ALA A 222 -17.71 9.18 -9.33
N TYR A 223 -17.26 9.56 -10.53
CA TYR A 223 -16.54 8.67 -11.42
C TYR A 223 -15.25 8.14 -10.79
N HIS A 224 -14.52 8.99 -10.05
CA HIS A 224 -13.29 8.58 -9.35
C HIS A 224 -13.58 7.67 -8.16
N THR A 225 -14.62 7.96 -7.38
CA THR A 225 -15.01 7.18 -6.18
C THR A 225 -15.52 5.79 -6.57
N GLU A 226 -16.34 5.69 -7.62
CA GLU A 226 -16.90 4.44 -8.16
C GLU A 226 -15.87 3.61 -8.98
N ALA A 227 -14.61 4.05 -9.04
CA ALA A 227 -13.60 3.39 -9.86
C ALA A 227 -13.25 1.98 -9.34
N MET A 228 -13.30 1.76 -8.03
CA MET A 228 -13.03 0.46 -7.43
C MET A 228 -14.15 -0.54 -7.76
N ASP A 229 -15.40 -0.10 -7.78
CA ASP A 229 -16.51 -0.91 -8.27
C ASP A 229 -16.28 -1.39 -9.69
N ARG A 230 -15.95 -0.44 -10.59
CA ARG A 230 -15.67 -0.76 -11.99
C ARG A 230 -14.47 -1.68 -12.16
N ALA A 231 -13.44 -1.54 -11.31
CA ALA A 231 -12.28 -2.41 -11.31
C ALA A 231 -12.65 -3.85 -10.93
N MET A 232 -13.46 -4.02 -9.87
CA MET A 232 -13.95 -5.34 -9.45
C MET A 232 -14.94 -5.93 -10.46
N ASP A 233 -15.80 -5.12 -11.07
CA ASP A 233 -16.69 -5.55 -12.17
C ASP A 233 -15.90 -5.97 -13.42
N GLY A 234 -14.73 -5.35 -13.65
CA GLY A 234 -13.75 -5.76 -14.65
C GLY A 234 -12.93 -6.99 -14.26
N GLY A 235 -13.25 -7.62 -13.13
CA GLY A 235 -12.62 -8.85 -12.63
C GLY A 235 -11.31 -8.63 -11.88
N ILE A 236 -10.98 -7.42 -11.42
CA ILE A 236 -9.81 -7.17 -10.56
C ILE A 236 -10.20 -7.36 -9.09
N ASP A 237 -9.88 -8.53 -8.53
CA ASP A 237 -10.26 -8.90 -7.15
C ASP A 237 -9.36 -8.27 -6.07
N ASP A 238 -8.14 -7.86 -6.42
CA ASP A 238 -7.20 -7.20 -5.51
C ASP A 238 -7.16 -5.69 -5.85
N VAL A 239 -7.85 -4.87 -5.06
CA VAL A 239 -7.80 -3.40 -5.17
C VAL A 239 -7.10 -2.75 -3.97
N GLY A 240 -6.55 -1.55 -4.17
CA GLY A 240 -5.84 -0.79 -3.16
C GLY A 240 -6.34 0.64 -3.04
N CYS A 241 -7.02 0.97 -1.94
CA CYS A 241 -7.51 2.31 -1.66
C CYS A 241 -6.43 3.17 -1.00
N GLY A 242 -6.61 4.49 -1.00
CA GLY A 242 -5.74 5.40 -0.24
C GLY A 242 -6.31 6.80 -0.09
N VAL A 243 -5.81 7.51 0.92
CA VAL A 243 -6.11 8.91 1.22
C VAL A 243 -4.80 9.66 1.27
N LEU A 244 -4.74 10.86 0.67
CA LEU A 244 -3.61 11.76 0.83
C LEU A 244 -3.86 12.66 2.03
N TYR A 245 -3.40 12.20 3.21
CA TYR A 245 -3.58 12.93 4.46
C TYR A 245 -2.87 14.29 4.40
N GLY A 246 -3.61 15.36 4.71
CA GLY A 246 -3.19 16.75 4.52
C GLY A 246 -4.15 17.55 3.64
N LEU A 247 -4.86 16.90 2.71
CA LEU A 247 -5.83 17.55 1.83
C LEU A 247 -7.20 17.83 2.49
N GLY A 248 -7.57 16.93 3.40
CA GLY A 248 -8.85 16.87 4.10
C GLY A 248 -8.63 16.75 5.60
N THR A 249 -9.62 17.13 6.42
CA THR A 249 -9.57 16.84 7.86
C THR A 249 -9.49 15.34 8.09
N TYR A 250 -8.42 14.88 8.74
CA TYR A 250 -8.09 13.46 8.82
C TYR A 250 -9.21 12.58 9.40
N LYS A 251 -10.04 13.12 10.31
CA LYS A 251 -11.19 12.40 10.88
C LYS A 251 -12.24 12.08 9.81
N TYR A 252 -12.60 13.07 8.97
CA TYR A 252 -13.54 12.88 7.86
C TYR A 252 -13.00 11.84 6.88
N GLU A 253 -11.72 11.98 6.51
CA GLU A 253 -11.08 11.08 5.56
C GLU A 253 -10.97 9.65 6.06
N PHE A 254 -10.71 9.48 7.37
CA PHE A 254 -10.67 8.18 8.01
C PHE A 254 -12.04 7.48 7.97
N VAL A 255 -13.12 8.19 8.30
CA VAL A 255 -14.49 7.65 8.23
C VAL A 255 -14.85 7.27 6.80
N GLY A 256 -14.66 8.18 5.83
CA GLY A 256 -14.92 7.91 4.42
C GLY A 256 -14.10 6.73 3.86
N GLN A 257 -12.84 6.61 4.27
CA GLN A 257 -11.99 5.47 3.88
C GLN A 257 -12.51 4.13 4.42
N LEU A 258 -13.01 4.09 5.65
CA LEU A 258 -13.61 2.88 6.22
C LEU A 258 -14.97 2.57 5.59
N MET A 259 -15.81 3.57 5.34
CA MET A 259 -17.07 3.39 4.62
C MET A 259 -16.85 2.82 3.21
N HIS A 260 -15.78 3.23 2.52
CA HIS A 260 -15.44 2.64 1.22
C HIS A 260 -14.98 1.18 1.35
N ALA A 261 -14.17 0.86 2.37
CA ALA A 261 -13.76 -0.53 2.62
C ALA A 261 -14.96 -1.44 2.93
N GLU A 262 -15.89 -0.96 3.74
CA GLU A 262 -17.16 -1.60 4.07
C GLU A 262 -18.04 -1.79 2.83
N HIS A 263 -18.16 -0.75 1.99
CA HIS A 263 -18.89 -0.80 0.73
C HIS A 263 -18.35 -1.92 -0.17
N LEU A 264 -17.04 -1.98 -0.40
CA LEU A 264 -16.44 -3.02 -1.24
C LEU A 264 -16.68 -4.43 -0.68
N GLU A 265 -16.54 -4.61 0.64
CA GLU A 265 -16.83 -5.91 1.27
C GLU A 265 -18.30 -6.31 1.12
N ALA A 266 -19.23 -5.37 1.32
CA ALA A 266 -20.66 -5.64 1.23
C ALA A 266 -21.15 -5.83 -0.21
N ALA A 267 -20.81 -4.89 -1.11
CA ALA A 267 -21.32 -4.82 -2.48
C ALA A 267 -20.59 -5.77 -3.45
N LYS A 268 -19.30 -6.03 -3.23
CA LYS A 268 -18.45 -6.82 -4.12
C LYS A 268 -17.93 -8.12 -3.49
N GLY A 269 -18.26 -8.37 -2.21
CA GLY A 269 -17.93 -9.62 -1.50
C GLY A 269 -16.51 -9.69 -0.95
N CYS A 270 -15.68 -8.67 -1.16
CA CYS A 270 -14.34 -8.56 -0.61
C CYS A 270 -13.93 -7.09 -0.45
N GLY A 271 -13.41 -6.73 0.72
CA GLY A 271 -12.82 -5.42 0.95
C GLY A 271 -11.49 -5.23 0.21
N PRO A 272 -10.83 -4.05 0.37
CA PRO A 272 -9.57 -3.76 -0.30
C PRO A 272 -8.44 -4.67 0.18
N HIS A 273 -7.58 -5.10 -0.75
CA HIS A 273 -6.37 -5.86 -0.46
C HIS A 273 -5.37 -5.01 0.33
N THR A 274 -5.28 -3.71 0.01
CA THR A 274 -4.42 -2.76 0.71
C THR A 274 -5.06 -1.40 0.93
N ILE A 275 -4.68 -0.73 2.01
CA ILE A 275 -4.87 0.70 2.20
C ILE A 275 -3.50 1.40 2.24
N SER A 276 -3.35 2.44 1.43
CA SER A 276 -2.19 3.34 1.46
C SER A 276 -2.50 4.57 2.28
N VAL A 277 -1.54 5.00 3.11
CA VAL A 277 -1.69 6.17 4.00
C VAL A 277 -0.63 7.25 3.73
N PRO A 278 -0.46 7.73 2.47
CA PRO A 278 0.50 8.80 2.19
C PRO A 278 0.12 10.11 2.89
N ARG A 279 1.12 10.82 3.43
CA ARG A 279 0.99 12.22 3.83
C ARG A 279 1.39 13.14 2.68
N LEU A 280 0.77 14.31 2.61
CA LEU A 280 1.18 15.38 1.70
C LEU A 280 2.64 15.74 1.97
N ARG A 281 3.40 15.95 0.90
CA ARG A 281 4.82 16.29 0.96
C ARG A 281 5.10 17.46 0.02
N ALA A 282 6.20 18.14 0.30
CA ALA A 282 6.75 19.12 -0.62
C ALA A 282 7.05 18.49 -1.97
N ALA A 283 6.85 19.30 -3.00
CA ALA A 283 7.17 19.01 -4.38
C ALA A 283 7.35 20.33 -5.13
N ASP A 284 7.79 20.27 -6.39
CA ASP A 284 7.93 21.46 -7.23
C ASP A 284 6.60 22.23 -7.32
N GLY A 285 6.63 23.50 -6.90
CA GLY A 285 5.46 24.37 -6.86
C GLY A 285 4.43 24.06 -5.76
N ILE A 286 4.67 23.08 -4.89
CA ILE A 286 3.74 22.63 -3.85
C ILE A 286 4.35 22.82 -2.46
N ASP A 287 3.80 23.76 -1.69
CA ASP A 287 4.10 23.91 -0.26
C ASP A 287 3.03 23.17 0.58
N PRO A 288 3.38 22.09 1.30
CA PRO A 288 2.45 21.37 2.14
C PRO A 288 1.89 22.22 3.29
N ASN A 289 2.58 23.30 3.71
CA ASN A 289 2.08 24.20 4.75
C ASN A 289 0.93 25.10 4.27
N ALA A 290 0.71 25.21 2.96
CA ALA A 290 -0.47 25.87 2.40
C ALA A 290 -1.76 25.07 2.64
N PHE A 291 -1.66 23.83 3.14
CA PHE A 291 -2.77 22.94 3.43
C PHE A 291 -2.95 22.85 4.96
N PRO A 292 -4.06 23.36 5.52
CA PRO A 292 -4.22 23.51 6.97
C PRO A 292 -4.45 22.19 7.72
N ASP A 293 -4.77 21.10 7.01
CA ASP A 293 -5.12 19.80 7.60
C ASP A 293 -3.93 18.80 7.61
N GLY A 294 -2.70 19.31 7.58
CA GLY A 294 -1.49 18.51 7.79
C GLY A 294 -1.53 17.76 9.13
N ILE A 295 -1.02 16.54 9.16
CA ILE A 295 -1.00 15.69 10.36
C ILE A 295 0.41 15.41 10.87
N ASP A 296 0.58 15.46 12.18
CA ASP A 296 1.82 15.12 12.86
C ASP A 296 2.03 13.60 12.98
N ASP A 297 3.20 13.19 13.50
CA ASP A 297 3.56 11.78 13.64
C ASP A 297 2.72 11.04 14.68
N GLU A 298 2.14 11.74 15.66
CA GLU A 298 1.26 11.16 16.67
C GLU A 298 -0.10 10.79 16.07
N THR A 299 -0.71 11.75 15.37
CA THR A 299 -1.97 11.57 14.66
C THR A 299 -1.83 10.50 13.58
N PHE A 300 -0.73 10.52 12.81
CA PHE A 300 -0.45 9.51 11.79
C PHE A 300 -0.34 8.10 12.39
N ALA A 301 0.37 7.94 13.49
CA ALA A 301 0.47 6.67 14.19
C ALA A 301 -0.89 6.17 14.70
N LYS A 302 -1.72 7.07 15.25
CA LYS A 302 -3.06 6.75 15.71
C LYS A 302 -3.98 6.30 14.57
N ILE A 303 -3.94 6.98 13.42
CA ILE A 303 -4.67 6.60 12.20
C ILE A 303 -4.27 5.17 11.78
N VAL A 304 -2.98 4.88 11.69
CA VAL A 304 -2.47 3.54 11.35
C VAL A 304 -2.98 2.48 12.31
N ALA A 305 -2.92 2.74 13.63
CA ALA A 305 -3.42 1.82 14.64
C ALA A 305 -4.92 1.56 14.46
N CYS A 306 -5.72 2.61 14.29
CA CYS A 306 -7.17 2.49 14.15
C CYS A 306 -7.57 1.77 12.84
N ILE A 307 -6.90 2.02 11.72
CA ILE A 307 -7.14 1.28 10.47
C ILE A 307 -6.81 -0.20 10.66
N ARG A 308 -5.68 -0.55 11.30
CA ARG A 308 -5.31 -1.95 11.57
C ARG A 308 -6.37 -2.65 12.43
N ILE A 309 -6.94 -1.97 13.40
CA ILE A 309 -8.02 -2.50 14.24
C ILE A 309 -9.30 -2.69 13.41
N ALA A 310 -9.67 -1.71 12.60
CA ALA A 310 -10.93 -1.73 11.85
C ALA A 310 -10.95 -2.74 10.71
N VAL A 311 -9.85 -2.85 9.95
CA VAL A 311 -9.71 -3.77 8.80
C VAL A 311 -8.50 -4.71 9.00
N PRO A 312 -8.60 -5.69 9.91
CA PRO A 312 -7.45 -6.47 10.40
C PRO A 312 -6.76 -7.32 9.32
N TYR A 313 -7.43 -7.62 8.22
CA TYR A 313 -6.93 -8.45 7.12
C TYR A 313 -6.40 -7.65 5.93
N THR A 314 -6.72 -6.36 5.86
CA THR A 314 -6.25 -5.47 4.79
C THR A 314 -4.80 -5.07 5.04
N GLY A 315 -3.96 -5.26 4.02
CA GLY A 315 -2.57 -4.82 4.08
C GLY A 315 -2.48 -3.30 4.17
N MET A 316 -1.43 -2.78 4.79
CA MET A 316 -1.21 -1.34 4.86
C MET A 316 0.15 -0.96 4.29
N ILE A 317 0.16 0.08 3.46
CA ILE A 317 1.33 0.56 2.72
C ILE A 317 1.80 1.90 3.26
N VAL A 318 3.09 1.98 3.58
CA VAL A 318 3.79 3.24 3.87
C VAL A 318 4.99 3.39 2.93
N SER A 319 5.08 4.54 2.28
CA SER A 319 6.13 4.84 1.30
C SER A 319 7.31 5.61 1.92
N THR A 320 8.32 5.88 1.09
CA THR A 320 9.47 6.73 1.43
C THR A 320 9.14 8.22 1.53
N ARG A 321 7.85 8.60 1.52
CA ARG A 321 7.37 9.90 2.01
C ARG A 321 7.69 10.08 3.49
N GLU A 322 7.77 8.99 4.24
CA GLU A 322 7.97 8.98 5.68
C GLU A 322 9.44 8.83 6.05
N SER A 323 9.86 9.52 7.12
CA SER A 323 11.20 9.38 7.70
C SER A 323 11.39 8.01 8.33
N GLN A 324 12.64 7.57 8.54
CA GLN A 324 12.93 6.31 9.22
C GLN A 324 12.22 6.20 10.58
N LYS A 325 12.21 7.29 11.38
CA LYS A 325 11.56 7.34 12.70
C LYS A 325 10.04 7.16 12.60
N SER A 326 9.40 7.85 11.67
CA SER A 326 7.96 7.69 11.43
C SER A 326 7.65 6.27 11.00
N ARG A 327 8.40 5.73 10.03
CA ARG A 327 8.26 4.35 9.52
C ARG A 327 8.42 3.32 10.64
N GLU A 328 9.45 3.43 11.47
CA GLU A 328 9.69 2.57 12.64
C GLU A 328 8.46 2.49 13.55
N ARG A 329 7.85 3.64 13.86
CA ARG A 329 6.68 3.71 14.73
C ARG A 329 5.50 2.94 14.13
N VAL A 330 5.17 3.20 12.87
CA VAL A 330 3.98 2.63 12.22
C VAL A 330 4.15 1.16 11.79
N LEU A 331 5.40 0.69 11.64
CA LEU A 331 5.73 -0.72 11.47
C LEU A 331 5.25 -1.57 12.64
N ALA A 332 5.30 -1.06 13.87
CA ALA A 332 4.78 -1.79 15.03
C ALA A 332 3.24 -1.81 15.05
N LEU A 333 2.60 -0.75 14.58
CA LEU A 333 1.16 -0.50 14.78
C LEU A 333 0.26 -1.14 13.73
N GLY A 334 0.73 -1.34 12.50
CA GLY A 334 -0.16 -1.93 11.48
C GLY A 334 0.41 -2.11 10.08
N VAL A 335 1.51 -1.45 9.77
CA VAL A 335 2.08 -1.49 8.41
C VAL A 335 2.58 -2.88 8.06
N SER A 336 2.20 -3.36 6.87
CA SER A 336 2.56 -4.69 6.37
C SER A 336 3.44 -4.64 5.12
N GLN A 337 3.43 -3.53 4.38
CA GLN A 337 4.26 -3.33 3.20
C GLN A 337 4.89 -1.95 3.21
N ILE A 338 6.14 -1.85 2.77
CA ILE A 338 6.82 -0.57 2.61
C ILE A 338 7.62 -0.53 1.30
N SER A 339 7.80 0.66 0.73
CA SER A 339 8.74 0.81 -0.38
C SER A 339 10.18 0.97 0.11
N GLY A 340 11.16 0.42 -0.60
CA GLY A 340 12.58 0.48 -0.24
C GLY A 340 13.43 0.86 -1.45
N GLY A 341 14.47 1.67 -1.26
CA GLY A 341 15.31 2.13 -2.38
C GLY A 341 14.60 2.99 -3.43
N SER A 342 13.42 3.53 -3.11
CA SER A 342 12.53 4.19 -4.08
C SER A 342 13.18 5.38 -4.79
N ARG A 343 12.84 5.52 -6.07
CA ARG A 343 13.08 6.71 -6.91
C ARG A 343 11.71 7.24 -7.38
N THR A 344 11.47 8.54 -7.22
CA THR A 344 10.16 9.18 -7.51
C THR A 344 10.15 10.00 -8.80
N SER A 345 11.26 9.97 -9.54
CA SER A 345 11.44 10.55 -10.87
C SER A 345 11.15 9.53 -11.98
N VAL A 346 10.80 10.04 -13.17
CA VAL A 346 10.52 9.20 -14.35
C VAL A 346 11.82 8.62 -14.89
N GLY A 347 12.01 7.31 -14.73
CA GLY A 347 13.25 6.62 -15.12
C GLY A 347 14.43 6.90 -14.20
N GLY A 348 14.21 6.92 -12.88
CA GLY A 348 15.21 7.32 -11.89
C GLY A 348 16.12 6.20 -11.35
N TYR A 349 16.00 4.96 -11.80
CA TYR A 349 16.73 3.80 -11.27
C TYR A 349 18.03 3.47 -12.01
N CYS A 350 18.18 3.83 -13.29
CA CYS A 350 19.41 3.60 -14.04
C CYS A 350 20.58 4.48 -13.58
N GLU A 351 20.28 5.67 -13.05
CA GLU A 351 21.29 6.66 -12.67
C GLU A 351 21.75 6.47 -11.22
N GLU A 352 23.07 6.50 -11.01
CA GLU A 352 23.67 6.39 -9.68
C GLU A 352 23.20 7.56 -8.79
N GLU A 353 23.37 8.79 -9.30
CA GLU A 353 22.80 10.00 -8.71
C GLU A 353 21.29 10.05 -8.89
N ARG A 354 20.56 10.50 -7.86
CA ARG A 354 19.09 10.59 -7.91
C ARG A 354 18.67 11.75 -8.82
N PRO A 355 17.97 11.50 -9.95
CA PRO A 355 17.41 12.59 -10.73
C PRO A 355 16.27 13.24 -9.95
N GLU A 356 16.34 14.56 -9.77
CA GLU A 356 15.35 15.36 -9.05
C GLU A 356 14.45 16.19 -9.99
N ASP A 357 14.82 16.29 -11.27
CA ASP A 357 14.14 17.10 -12.30
C ASP A 357 12.68 16.70 -12.55
N THR A 358 12.35 15.44 -12.33
CA THR A 358 11.02 14.88 -12.59
C THR A 358 10.39 14.24 -11.35
N THR A 359 10.81 14.54 -10.13
CA THR A 359 10.24 13.88 -8.94
C THR A 359 8.80 14.29 -8.65
N GLN A 360 7.94 13.31 -8.31
CA GLN A 360 6.55 13.58 -7.89
C GLN A 360 6.45 14.16 -6.46
N PHE A 361 7.42 13.86 -5.59
CA PHE A 361 7.48 14.36 -4.21
C PHE A 361 8.88 14.15 -3.63
N ASP A 362 9.18 14.93 -2.60
CA ASP A 362 10.43 14.83 -1.84
C ASP A 362 10.51 13.53 -1.04
N VAL A 363 11.53 12.72 -1.35
CA VAL A 363 11.81 11.47 -0.66
C VAL A 363 12.50 11.74 0.67
N SER A 364 11.85 11.36 1.78
CA SER A 364 12.41 11.50 3.13
C SER A 364 13.40 10.38 3.47
N ASP A 365 13.12 9.15 3.03
CA ASP A 365 14.01 8.00 3.24
C ASP A 365 14.78 7.66 1.97
N ARG A 366 16.05 8.10 1.91
CA ARG A 366 16.95 7.95 0.77
C ARG A 366 17.88 6.73 0.87
N ARG A 367 17.70 5.86 1.87
CA ARG A 367 18.51 4.64 2.04
C ARG A 367 18.35 3.70 0.85
N THR A 368 19.42 2.98 0.54
CA THR A 368 19.43 1.88 -0.43
C THR A 368 18.53 0.73 0.05
N LEU A 369 18.21 -0.20 -0.86
CA LEU A 369 17.43 -1.37 -0.47
C LEU A 369 18.16 -2.23 0.58
N ASP A 370 19.48 -2.42 0.44
CA ASP A 370 20.30 -3.20 1.39
C ASP A 370 20.26 -2.60 2.79
N GLU A 371 20.42 -1.27 2.91
CA GLU A 371 20.32 -0.55 4.19
C GLU A 371 18.93 -0.66 4.83
N VAL A 372 17.85 -0.56 4.03
CA VAL A 372 16.48 -0.74 4.53
C VAL A 372 16.28 -2.17 5.03
N LEU A 373 16.77 -3.18 4.32
CA LEU A 373 16.68 -4.57 4.75
C LEU A 373 17.47 -4.82 6.04
N LYS A 374 18.71 -4.36 6.11
CA LYS A 374 19.55 -4.46 7.32
C LYS A 374 18.85 -3.83 8.52
N TRP A 375 18.33 -2.60 8.37
CA TRP A 375 17.57 -1.90 9.42
C TRP A 375 16.36 -2.72 9.91
N LEU A 376 15.55 -3.25 9.00
CA LEU A 376 14.40 -4.07 9.37
C LEU A 376 14.84 -5.32 10.15
N MET A 377 15.90 -5.99 9.73
CA MET A 377 16.40 -7.19 10.38
C MET A 377 17.01 -6.92 11.76
N GLU A 378 17.70 -5.79 11.94
CA GLU A 378 18.21 -5.34 13.24
C GLU A 378 17.06 -5.05 14.23
N MET A 379 15.92 -4.61 13.72
CA MET A 379 14.68 -4.46 14.48
C MET A 379 13.90 -5.78 14.68
N ASN A 380 14.43 -6.92 14.24
CA ASN A 380 13.76 -8.24 14.24
C ASN A 380 12.51 -8.34 13.35
N TYR A 381 12.38 -7.50 12.32
CA TYR A 381 11.43 -7.73 11.23
C TYR A 381 12.04 -8.64 10.17
N VAL A 382 11.20 -9.40 9.47
CA VAL A 382 11.56 -10.27 8.35
C VAL A 382 11.16 -9.58 7.04
N PRO A 383 12.11 -8.99 6.30
CA PRO A 383 11.85 -8.48 4.95
C PRO A 383 11.39 -9.62 4.03
N SER A 384 10.42 -9.32 3.17
CA SER A 384 9.83 -10.31 2.27
C SER A 384 9.63 -9.73 0.87
N PHE A 385 9.94 -10.54 -0.13
CA PHE A 385 9.60 -10.27 -1.53
C PHE A 385 8.57 -11.27 -2.07
N CYS A 386 7.80 -11.88 -1.17
CA CYS A 386 6.85 -12.94 -1.50
C CYS A 386 5.81 -12.49 -2.53
N THR A 387 5.58 -13.36 -3.52
CA THR A 387 4.51 -13.25 -4.53
C THR A 387 3.71 -14.55 -4.66
N ALA A 388 3.81 -15.44 -3.67
CA ALA A 388 3.24 -16.78 -3.72
C ALA A 388 1.70 -16.79 -3.75
N CYS A 389 1.02 -15.84 -3.08
CA CYS A 389 -0.44 -15.76 -3.13
C CYS A 389 -0.95 -15.53 -4.55
N TYR A 390 -0.39 -14.52 -5.22
CA TYR A 390 -0.70 -14.17 -6.60
C TYR A 390 -0.55 -15.38 -7.55
N ARG A 391 0.60 -16.07 -7.46
CA ARG A 391 0.93 -17.18 -8.38
C ARG A 391 0.28 -18.52 -8.04
N ALA A 392 -0.42 -18.60 -6.92
CA ALA A 392 -1.22 -19.75 -6.51
C ALA A 392 -2.73 -19.49 -6.69
N GLY A 393 -3.12 -18.36 -7.31
CA GLY A 393 -4.53 -17.99 -7.48
C GLY A 393 -5.24 -17.70 -6.15
N ARG A 394 -4.48 -17.26 -5.13
CA ARG A 394 -4.99 -16.81 -3.82
C ARG A 394 -5.13 -15.28 -3.88
N THR A 395 -6.13 -14.80 -4.60
CA THR A 395 -6.54 -13.38 -4.71
C THR A 395 -7.94 -13.23 -4.12
N GLY A 396 -8.36 -12.00 -3.78
CA GLY A 396 -9.71 -11.74 -3.27
C GLY A 396 -10.15 -12.63 -2.08
N ASP A 397 -11.31 -13.26 -2.20
CA ASP A 397 -11.96 -14.12 -1.19
C ASP A 397 -11.08 -15.30 -0.73
N ARG A 398 -10.32 -15.90 -1.65
CA ARG A 398 -9.40 -17.00 -1.36
C ARG A 398 -8.24 -16.57 -0.48
N PHE A 399 -7.70 -15.37 -0.73
CA PHE A 399 -6.69 -14.79 0.14
C PHE A 399 -7.28 -14.54 1.53
N MET A 400 -8.46 -13.92 1.60
CA MET A 400 -9.14 -13.62 2.87
C MET A 400 -9.40 -14.89 3.69
N SER A 401 -9.83 -15.97 3.05
CA SER A 401 -10.04 -17.28 3.71
C SER A 401 -8.75 -17.86 4.33
N LEU A 402 -7.61 -17.70 3.66
CA LEU A 402 -6.30 -18.14 4.19
C LEU A 402 -5.89 -17.31 5.42
N VAL A 403 -6.12 -16.00 5.38
CA VAL A 403 -5.75 -15.13 6.51
C VAL A 403 -6.69 -15.37 7.71
N LYS A 404 -8.01 -15.44 7.47
CA LYS A 404 -9.03 -15.68 8.51
C LYS A 404 -8.88 -17.05 9.19
N SER A 405 -8.38 -18.07 8.49
CA SER A 405 -8.13 -19.41 9.06
C SER A 405 -6.84 -19.54 9.88
N GLY A 406 -6.04 -18.47 10.02
CA GLY A 406 -4.79 -18.48 10.77
C GLY A 406 -3.65 -19.29 10.11
N GLN A 407 -3.86 -19.83 8.90
CA GLN A 407 -2.85 -20.61 8.19
C GLN A 407 -1.75 -19.76 7.55
N ILE A 408 -1.86 -18.43 7.66
CA ILE A 408 -0.88 -17.49 7.12
C ILE A 408 0.54 -17.72 7.68
N ALA A 409 0.68 -18.18 8.92
CA ALA A 409 1.97 -18.51 9.52
C ALA A 409 2.65 -19.73 8.86
N ASN A 410 1.88 -20.67 8.32
CA ASN A 410 2.38 -21.88 7.65
C ASN A 410 2.67 -21.67 6.15
N CYS A 411 2.23 -20.56 5.57
CA CYS A 411 2.49 -20.23 4.17
C CYS A 411 3.37 -18.99 4.03
N CYS A 412 2.96 -17.85 4.60
CA CYS A 412 3.60 -16.57 4.37
C CYS A 412 4.93 -16.42 5.12
N HIS A 413 5.08 -17.03 6.30
CA HIS A 413 6.35 -16.99 7.04
C HIS A 413 7.47 -17.79 6.36
N PRO A 414 7.28 -19.08 5.99
CA PRO A 414 8.27 -19.79 5.19
C PRO A 414 8.60 -19.07 3.88
N ASN A 415 7.59 -18.55 3.16
CA ASN A 415 7.81 -17.80 1.93
C ASN A 415 8.61 -16.51 2.16
N ALA A 416 8.42 -15.81 3.28
CA ALA A 416 9.22 -14.65 3.62
C ALA A 416 10.69 -15.02 3.84
N LEU A 417 10.97 -16.08 4.59
CA LEU A 417 12.34 -16.56 4.83
C LEU A 417 13.06 -16.97 3.54
N MET A 418 12.37 -17.68 2.64
CA MET A 418 12.95 -18.07 1.35
C MET A 418 13.24 -16.84 0.47
N THR A 419 12.29 -15.92 0.33
CA THR A 419 12.54 -14.71 -0.47
C THR A 419 13.60 -13.79 0.12
N LEU A 420 13.74 -13.76 1.45
CA LEU A 420 14.85 -13.09 2.11
C LEU A 420 16.17 -13.79 1.80
N LYS A 421 16.21 -15.12 1.92
CA LYS A 421 17.41 -15.91 1.61
C LYS A 421 17.87 -15.71 0.17
N GLU A 422 16.96 -15.73 -0.80
CA GLU A 422 17.29 -15.36 -2.19
C GLU A 422 17.98 -13.99 -2.26
N TYR A 423 17.45 -12.98 -1.53
CA TYR A 423 18.07 -11.66 -1.51
C TYR A 423 19.48 -11.68 -0.92
N LEU A 424 19.66 -12.38 0.19
CA LEU A 424 20.95 -12.48 0.89
C LEU A 424 22.02 -13.21 0.06
N GLU A 425 21.61 -14.14 -0.80
CA GLU A 425 22.54 -14.85 -1.69
C GLU A 425 22.87 -14.05 -2.95
N ASP A 426 21.91 -13.32 -3.52
CA ASP A 426 22.06 -12.71 -4.84
C ASP A 426 22.49 -11.24 -4.81
N TYR A 427 22.13 -10.47 -3.78
CA TYR A 427 22.23 -8.99 -3.82
C TYR A 427 22.81 -8.34 -2.56
N ALA A 428 22.73 -9.01 -1.40
CA ALA A 428 23.09 -8.36 -0.13
C ALA A 428 24.59 -8.11 0.04
N SER A 429 24.91 -7.03 0.75
CA SER A 429 26.27 -6.80 1.25
C SER A 429 26.69 -7.89 2.25
N PRO A 430 28.01 -8.12 2.48
CA PRO A 430 28.47 -9.14 3.44
C PRO A 430 27.90 -8.96 4.86
N GLU A 431 27.71 -7.71 5.29
CA GLU A 431 27.16 -7.38 6.60
C GLU A 431 25.67 -7.70 6.69
N THR A 432 24.88 -7.27 5.69
CA THR A 432 23.45 -7.58 5.59
C THR A 432 23.24 -9.08 5.49
N LYS A 433 24.08 -9.78 4.72
CA LYS A 433 24.09 -11.25 4.63
C LYS A 433 24.31 -11.92 5.98
N LYS A 434 25.23 -11.41 6.80
CA LYS A 434 25.49 -11.94 8.15
C LYS A 434 24.28 -11.76 9.08
N VAL A 435 23.72 -10.55 9.13
CA VAL A 435 22.54 -10.24 9.96
C VAL A 435 21.34 -11.08 9.53
N GLY A 436 21.06 -11.14 8.23
CA GLY A 436 19.92 -11.87 7.70
C GLY A 436 20.00 -13.38 7.87
N ASN A 437 21.18 -13.99 7.72
CA ASN A 437 21.34 -15.43 7.97
C ASN A 437 21.09 -15.76 9.45
N ALA A 438 21.55 -14.93 10.39
CA ALA A 438 21.28 -15.12 11.81
C ALA A 438 19.77 -15.00 12.12
N LEU A 439 19.09 -14.01 11.52
CA LEU A 439 17.64 -13.83 11.64
C LEU A 439 16.88 -15.05 11.09
N ILE A 440 17.23 -15.54 9.89
CA ILE A 440 16.57 -16.71 9.28
C ILE A 440 16.66 -17.94 10.21
N GLN A 441 17.82 -18.20 10.81
CA GLN A 441 17.96 -19.35 11.73
C GLN A 441 17.05 -19.22 12.96
N LYS A 442 16.93 -18.03 13.53
CA LYS A 442 16.03 -17.75 14.65
C LYS A 442 14.56 -17.92 14.24
N GLU A 443 14.17 -17.34 13.10
CA GLU A 443 12.78 -17.31 12.63
C GLU A 443 12.29 -18.64 12.06
N LEU A 444 13.19 -19.49 11.57
CA LEU A 444 12.85 -20.84 11.14
C LEU A 444 12.24 -21.67 12.27
N LEU A 445 12.71 -21.46 13.51
CA LEU A 445 12.23 -22.16 14.69
C LEU A 445 10.81 -21.74 15.10
N THR A 446 10.31 -20.58 14.63
CA THR A 446 8.98 -20.07 14.95
C THR A 446 7.88 -20.66 14.05
N ILE A 447 8.24 -21.39 12.99
CA ILE A 447 7.28 -22.10 12.12
C ILE A 447 6.64 -23.24 12.92
N PRO A 448 5.30 -23.21 13.14
CA PRO A 448 4.66 -24.11 14.09
C PRO A 448 4.52 -25.55 13.57
N ASN A 449 4.31 -25.72 12.26
CA ASN A 449 4.19 -27.04 11.65
C ASN A 449 5.58 -27.65 11.36
N PRO A 450 5.96 -28.79 11.99
CA PRO A 450 7.29 -29.39 11.80
C PRO A 450 7.59 -29.84 10.37
N LEU A 451 6.58 -30.30 9.62
CA LEU A 451 6.73 -30.70 8.22
C LEU A 451 7.01 -29.49 7.33
N VAL A 452 6.29 -28.38 7.56
CA VAL A 452 6.53 -27.11 6.85
C VAL A 452 7.92 -26.57 7.19
N ARG A 453 8.32 -26.61 8.46
CA ARG A 453 9.66 -26.18 8.90
C ARG A 453 10.76 -27.01 8.23
N SER A 454 10.66 -28.33 8.26
CA SER A 454 11.63 -29.23 7.63
C SER A 454 11.72 -29.01 6.11
N ARG A 455 10.59 -28.78 5.44
CA ARG A 455 10.58 -28.44 4.01
C ARG A 455 11.23 -27.07 3.74
N CYS A 456 10.97 -26.08 4.60
CA CYS A 456 11.57 -24.75 4.47
C CYS A 456 13.09 -24.83 4.65
N GLU A 457 13.58 -25.60 5.62
CA GLU A 457 15.01 -25.90 5.80
C GLU A 457 15.65 -26.49 4.54
N GLN A 458 14.96 -27.43 3.89
CA GLN A 458 15.44 -28.02 2.64
C GLN A 458 15.54 -26.96 1.54
N TYR A 459 14.49 -26.16 1.33
CA TYR A 459 14.51 -25.10 0.30
C TYR A 459 15.60 -24.05 0.56
N LEU A 460 15.77 -23.62 1.81
CA LEU A 460 16.83 -22.67 2.19
C LEU A 460 18.25 -23.22 1.89
N LYS A 461 18.46 -24.54 2.02
CA LYS A 461 19.73 -25.20 1.63
C LYS A 461 19.88 -25.27 0.11
N GLU A 462 18.80 -25.57 -0.61
CA GLU A 462 18.81 -25.63 -2.08
C GLU A 462 19.06 -24.25 -2.72
N GLU A 463 18.67 -23.15 -2.07
CA GLU A 463 18.96 -21.78 -2.52
C GLU A 463 20.44 -21.44 -2.47
N VAL A 464 21.20 -21.97 -1.51
CA VAL A 464 22.67 -21.84 -1.51
C VAL A 464 23.28 -22.47 -2.77
N ASN A 465 22.64 -23.51 -3.31
CA ASN A 465 23.07 -24.22 -4.53
C ASN A 465 22.50 -23.61 -5.83
N GLY A 466 21.95 -22.40 -5.79
CA GLY A 466 21.50 -21.68 -6.99
C GLY A 466 20.06 -21.94 -7.42
N LYS A 467 19.30 -22.82 -6.75
CA LYS A 467 17.85 -22.92 -7.02
C LYS A 467 17.12 -21.71 -6.48
N ARG A 468 16.05 -21.28 -7.15
CA ARG A 468 15.30 -20.07 -6.79
C ARG A 468 13.80 -20.34 -6.94
N ASP A 469 13.02 -19.42 -6.39
CA ASP A 469 11.58 -19.28 -6.58
C ASP A 469 10.73 -20.40 -5.98
N PHE A 470 11.16 -20.94 -4.83
CA PHE A 470 10.35 -21.85 -4.04
C PHE A 470 9.13 -21.15 -3.43
N ARG A 471 8.06 -21.91 -3.19
CA ARG A 471 6.79 -21.41 -2.64
C ARG A 471 6.01 -22.46 -1.88
N PHE A 472 5.32 -22.01 -0.83
CA PHE A 472 4.30 -22.73 -0.07
C PHE A 472 2.88 -22.26 -0.42
#